data_AF-A0A1A2PMN1-F1
#
_entry.id   AF-A0A1A2PMN1-F1
#
_cell.length_a   1.000
_cell.length_b   1.000
_cell.length_c   1.000
_cell.angle_alpha   90.00
_cell.angle_beta   90.00
_cell.angle_gamma   90.00
#
_symmetry.space_group_name_H-M   'P 1'
#
loop_
_entity.id
_entity.type
_entity.pdbx_description
1 polymer ?
#
loop_
_entity_poly.entity_id
_entity_poly.type
_entity_poly.pdbx_seq_one_letter_code
_entity_poly.pdbx_strand_id
1 'polypeptide(L)'
;MPRDDAAKLIGNNLGDLPTPDGKRIRFMHHSQFNLGQTDDVKAKMAKRGEQVGKAIIHLLESDGYRITHVADPKPAEQTGRKVAKAFCAHCAAQLVNIAVDDNLEAHLSAQAVRMLTQLDPDCPHR
;
A
#
# COMPACT_ATOMS: atom_id res chain seq x y z
N MET A 1 2.71 -3.83 -2.80
CA MET A 1 4.01 -3.92 -2.12
C MET A 1 4.00 -2.90 -1.00
N PRO A 2 4.55 -3.18 0.19
CA PRO A 2 4.66 -2.16 1.24
C PRO A 2 5.46 -0.96 0.72
N ARG A 3 4.91 0.25 0.85
CA ARG A 3 5.56 1.50 0.40
C ARG A 3 6.60 1.99 1.41
N ASP A 4 7.70 1.25 1.55
CA ASP A 4 8.79 1.61 2.46
C ASP A 4 9.45 2.95 2.08
N ASP A 5 9.44 3.29 0.79
CA ASP A 5 9.86 4.58 0.24
C ASP A 5 9.02 5.74 0.81
N ALA A 6 7.70 5.64 0.71
CA ALA A 6 6.77 6.64 1.21
C ALA A 6 6.76 6.69 2.74
N ALA A 7 6.84 5.53 3.41
CA ALA A 7 6.94 5.43 4.86
C ALA A 7 8.17 6.18 5.39
N LYS A 8 9.32 6.00 4.74
CA LYS A 8 10.57 6.70 5.11
C LYS A 8 10.46 8.21 4.88
N LEU A 9 9.87 8.62 3.77
CA LEU A 9 9.63 10.05 3.49
C LEU A 9 8.75 10.69 4.58
N ILE A 10 7.64 10.05 4.94
CA ILE A 10 6.75 10.52 6.00
C ILE A 10 7.51 10.60 7.33
N GLY A 11 8.17 9.50 7.73
CA GLY A 11 8.90 9.40 8.99
C GLY A 11 9.98 10.48 9.16
N ASN A 12 10.71 10.79 8.10
CA ASN A 12 11.75 11.83 8.09
C ASN A 12 11.19 13.25 8.23
N ASN A 13 9.92 13.47 7.90
CA ASN A 13 9.32 14.80 7.89
C ASN A 13 8.34 15.03 9.06
N LEU A 14 8.06 14.06 9.93
CA LEU A 14 7.14 14.20 11.07
C LEU A 14 7.45 15.39 11.99
N GLY A 15 8.73 15.74 12.15
CA GLY A 15 9.15 16.89 12.94
C GLY A 15 8.81 18.25 12.31
N ASP A 16 8.54 18.29 11.00
CA ASP A 16 8.33 19.52 10.23
C ASP A 16 7.50 19.27 8.95
N LEU A 17 6.29 18.74 9.14
CA LEU A 17 5.43 18.29 8.06
C LEU A 17 4.94 19.47 7.22
N PRO A 18 5.18 19.48 5.89
CA PRO A 18 4.65 20.52 5.02
C PRO A 18 3.13 20.36 4.84
N THR A 19 2.40 21.47 4.85
CA THR A 19 0.97 21.49 4.53
C THR A 19 0.69 22.25 3.23
N PRO A 20 -0.44 22.01 2.56
CA PRO A 20 -0.78 22.67 1.29
C PRO A 20 -0.87 24.21 1.38
N ASP A 21 -1.22 24.74 2.55
CA ASP A 21 -1.29 26.17 2.84
C ASP A 21 0.09 26.80 3.19
N GLY A 22 1.18 26.04 3.04
CA GLY A 22 2.55 26.50 3.27
C GLY A 22 2.93 26.62 4.74
N LYS A 23 2.00 26.36 5.66
CA LYS A 23 2.30 26.20 7.08
C LYS A 23 3.03 24.88 7.30
N ARG A 24 3.68 24.75 8.46
CA ARG A 24 4.33 23.49 8.84
C ARG A 24 3.72 23.00 10.13
N ILE A 25 3.30 21.74 10.14
CA ILE A 25 2.83 21.08 11.35
C ILE A 25 4.02 20.43 12.01
N ARG A 26 4.31 20.87 13.23
CA ARG A 26 5.36 20.28 14.06
C ARG A 26 4.72 19.33 15.05
N PHE A 27 4.99 18.04 14.88
CA PHE A 27 4.71 17.11 15.95
C PHE A 27 5.75 17.32 17.04
N MET A 28 5.35 17.90 18.17
CA MET A 28 6.25 18.29 19.27
C MET A 28 7.20 17.16 19.68
N HIS A 29 6.69 15.92 19.72
CA HIS A 29 7.47 14.73 20.06
C HIS A 29 8.52 14.33 18.99
N HIS A 30 8.41 14.82 17.75
CA HIS A 30 9.42 14.61 16.70
C HIS A 30 10.28 15.86 16.45
N SER A 31 9.76 17.06 16.74
CA SER A 31 10.47 18.32 16.53
C SER A 31 11.48 18.65 17.63
N GLN A 32 11.24 18.20 18.87
CA GLN A 32 12.11 18.51 20.02
C GLN A 32 13.42 17.71 20.03
N PHE A 33 13.48 16.55 19.38
CA PHE A 33 14.64 15.66 19.45
C PHE A 33 15.73 15.96 18.42
N ASN A 34 15.48 16.93 17.52
CA ASN A 34 16.47 17.37 16.54
C ASN A 34 17.43 18.43 17.11
N LEU A 35 17.13 19.03 18.26
CA LEU A 35 17.92 20.08 18.90
C LEU A 35 18.66 19.54 20.13
N GLY A 36 19.99 19.49 20.08
CA GLY A 36 20.86 19.27 21.25
C GLY A 36 20.89 17.86 21.85
N GLN A 37 20.34 16.85 21.17
CA GLN A 37 20.33 15.45 21.64
C GLN A 37 21.53 14.65 21.14
N THR A 38 21.87 13.58 21.87
CA THR A 38 22.92 12.62 21.48
C THR A 38 22.51 11.82 20.23
N ASP A 39 23.48 11.33 19.48
CA ASP A 39 23.22 10.64 18.21
C ASP A 39 22.43 9.33 18.39
N ASP A 40 22.56 8.69 19.55
CA ASP A 40 21.79 7.51 19.94
C ASP A 40 20.28 7.79 20.05
N VAL A 41 19.92 8.98 20.57
CA VAL A 41 18.53 9.42 20.68
C VAL A 41 17.98 9.78 19.30
N LYS A 42 18.77 10.44 18.46
CA LYS A 42 18.39 10.73 17.06
C LYS A 42 18.11 9.44 16.27
N ALA A 43 18.95 8.42 16.42
CA ALA A 43 18.76 7.12 15.77
C ALA A 43 17.48 6.41 16.22
N LYS A 44 17.18 6.42 17.53
CA LYS A 44 15.91 5.88 18.06
C LYS A 44 14.69 6.64 17.53
N MET A 45 14.78 7.96 17.43
CA MET A 45 13.70 8.79 16.88
C MET A 45 13.50 8.58 15.38
N ALA A 46 14.57 8.43 14.61
CA ALA A 46 14.48 8.08 13.19
C ALA A 46 13.77 6.73 12.99
N LYS A 47 14.14 5.72 13.77
CA LYS A 47 13.46 4.41 13.76
C LYS A 47 11.98 4.52 14.15
N ARG A 48 11.65 5.35 15.15
CA ARG A 48 10.26 5.60 15.54
C ARG A 48 9.48 6.31 14.44
N GLY A 49 10.10 7.28 13.76
CA GLY A 49 9.51 7.96 12.61
C GLY A 49 9.20 7.00 11.46
N GLU A 50 10.12 6.09 11.15
CA GLU A 50 9.89 5.04 10.15
C GLU A 50 8.71 4.12 10.52
N GLN A 51 8.61 3.71 11.80
CA GLN A 51 7.47 2.91 12.29
C GLN A 51 6.13 3.64 12.12
N VAL A 52 6.10 4.93 12.45
CA VAL A 52 4.90 5.77 12.26
C VAL A 52 4.56 5.90 10.78
N GLY A 53 5.55 6.13 9.93
CA GLY A 53 5.37 6.16 8.48
C GLY A 53 4.77 4.86 7.95
N LYS A 54 5.30 3.71 8.36
CA LYS A 54 4.75 2.39 8.00
C LYS A 54 3.31 2.20 8.46
N ALA A 55 2.98 2.64 9.67
CA ALA A 55 1.62 2.57 10.20
C ALA A 55 0.64 3.45 9.41
N ILE A 56 1.05 4.65 8.99
CA ILE A 56 0.24 5.55 8.16
C ILE A 56 -0.02 4.92 6.78
N ILE A 57 1.02 4.38 6.13
CA ILE A 57 0.86 3.68 4.85
C ILE A 57 -0.11 2.50 5.00
N HIS A 58 0.07 1.69 6.05
CA HIS A 58 -0.81 0.55 6.30
C HIS A 58 -2.26 0.98 6.51
N LEU A 59 -2.51 2.06 7.28
CA LEU A 59 -3.85 2.61 7.47
C LEU A 59 -4.49 3.00 6.13
N LEU A 60 -3.77 3.78 5.30
CA LEU A 60 -4.26 4.22 4.00
C LEU A 60 -4.57 3.04 3.08
N GLU A 61 -3.67 2.07 2.98
CA GLU A 61 -3.86 0.87 2.15
C GLU A 61 -5.02 0.00 2.67
N SER A 62 -5.20 -0.10 4.00
CA SER A 62 -6.29 -0.86 4.61
C SER A 62 -7.67 -0.24 4.36
N ASP A 63 -7.73 1.07 4.20
CA ASP A 63 -8.96 1.83 3.87
C ASP A 63 -9.20 1.93 2.35
N GLY A 64 -8.39 1.22 1.55
CA GLY A 64 -8.57 1.12 0.10
C GLY A 64 -7.89 2.23 -0.71
N TYR A 65 -7.14 3.13 -0.08
CA TYR A 65 -6.33 4.10 -0.83
C TYR A 65 -5.15 3.41 -1.52
N ARG A 66 -4.83 3.88 -2.73
CA ARG A 66 -3.68 3.41 -3.50
C ARG A 66 -2.66 4.53 -3.64
N ILE A 67 -1.44 4.28 -3.15
CA ILE A 67 -0.32 5.19 -3.27
C ILE A 67 0.51 4.79 -4.49
N THR A 68 0.71 5.72 -5.43
CA THR A 68 1.50 5.53 -6.65
C THR A 68 2.60 6.58 -6.75
N HIS A 69 3.77 6.19 -7.22
CA HIS A 69 4.91 7.06 -7.52
C HIS A 69 5.25 6.98 -9.01
N VAL A 70 5.80 8.05 -9.58
CA VAL A 70 6.13 8.13 -11.01
C VAL A 70 7.14 7.06 -11.43
N ALA A 71 8.05 6.71 -10.53
CA ALA A 71 9.05 5.66 -10.74
C ALA A 71 8.53 4.24 -10.44
N ASP A 72 7.28 4.09 -9.99
CA ASP A 72 6.70 2.76 -9.90
C ASP A 72 6.73 2.14 -11.30
N PRO A 73 7.03 0.83 -11.42
CA PRO A 73 6.78 0.15 -12.67
C PRO A 73 5.33 0.43 -13.03
N LYS A 74 5.12 1.09 -14.18
CA LYS A 74 3.77 1.39 -14.68
C LYS A 74 2.95 0.12 -14.49
N PRO A 75 1.73 0.18 -13.92
CA PRO A 75 0.85 -0.98 -13.95
C PRO A 75 0.85 -1.44 -15.39
N ALA A 76 1.39 -2.65 -15.63
CA ALA A 76 1.78 -3.08 -16.97
C ALA A 76 0.70 -2.63 -17.93
N GLU A 77 1.07 -1.76 -18.88
CA GLU A 77 0.12 -1.24 -19.87
C GLU A 77 -0.66 -2.46 -20.36
N GLN A 78 -2.00 -2.40 -20.30
CA GLN A 78 -2.86 -3.55 -20.63
C GLN A 78 -2.68 -4.04 -22.08
N THR A 79 -1.81 -3.40 -22.85
CA THR A 79 -1.21 -3.91 -24.08
C THR A 79 -0.31 -5.12 -23.79
N GLY A 80 -0.93 -6.30 -23.78
CA GLY A 80 -0.25 -7.61 -23.73
C GLY A 80 -0.85 -8.59 -22.72
N ARG A 81 -1.48 -8.08 -21.66
CA ARG A 81 -2.12 -8.97 -20.66
C ARG A 81 -3.46 -9.46 -21.13
N LYS A 82 -3.61 -10.78 -21.24
CA LYS A 82 -4.91 -11.43 -21.46
C LYS A 82 -5.70 -11.37 -20.16
N VAL A 83 -7.02 -11.27 -20.25
CA VAL A 83 -7.90 -11.30 -19.07
C VAL A 83 -8.56 -12.67 -19.01
N ALA A 84 -8.24 -13.44 -17.98
CA ALA A 84 -8.94 -14.69 -17.66
C ALA A 84 -10.20 -14.35 -16.84
N LYS A 85 -11.35 -14.81 -17.30
CA LYS A 85 -12.63 -14.64 -16.59
C LYS A 85 -12.95 -15.94 -15.85
N ALA A 86 -13.11 -15.87 -14.54
CA ALA A 86 -13.59 -17.00 -13.75
C ALA A 86 -15.12 -16.94 -13.64
N PHE A 87 -15.77 -18.07 -13.90
CA PHE A 87 -17.23 -18.22 -13.83
C PHE A 87 -17.59 -19.25 -12.78
N CYS A 88 -18.76 -19.10 -12.16
CA CYS A 88 -19.31 -20.15 -11.32
C CYS A 88 -19.75 -21.33 -12.19
N ALA A 89 -19.26 -22.52 -11.87
CA ALA A 89 -19.62 -23.73 -12.61
C ALA A 89 -21.12 -24.09 -12.50
N HIS A 90 -21.80 -23.63 -11.45
CA HIS A 90 -23.21 -23.95 -11.21
C HIS A 90 -24.17 -22.97 -11.90
N CYS A 91 -23.96 -21.66 -11.68
CA CYS A 91 -24.87 -20.61 -12.13
C CYS A 91 -24.39 -19.89 -13.41
N ALA A 92 -23.22 -20.27 -13.96
CA ALA A 92 -22.55 -19.66 -15.12
C ALA A 92 -22.25 -18.14 -15.00
N ALA A 93 -22.58 -17.53 -13.87
CA ALA A 93 -22.32 -16.13 -13.59
C ALA A 93 -20.83 -15.87 -13.38
N GLN A 94 -20.36 -14.72 -13.85
CA GLN A 94 -18.97 -14.31 -13.73
C GLN A 94 -18.64 -13.99 -12.26
N LEU A 95 -17.58 -14.57 -11.73
CA LEU A 95 -17.11 -14.36 -10.36
C LEU A 95 -16.06 -13.25 -10.28
N VAL A 96 -15.03 -13.33 -11.13
CA VAL A 96 -13.88 -12.41 -11.06
C VAL A 96 -13.11 -12.36 -12.38
N ASN A 97 -12.47 -11.23 -12.64
CA ASN A 97 -11.50 -11.04 -13.71
C ASN A 97 -10.08 -11.15 -13.15
N ILE A 98 -9.25 -11.99 -13.76
CA ILE A 98 -7.85 -12.18 -13.42
C ILE A 98 -7.00 -11.73 -14.61
N ALA A 99 -6.16 -10.72 -14.41
CA ALA A 99 -5.19 -10.34 -15.42
C ALA A 99 -4.04 -11.37 -15.44
N VAL A 100 -3.80 -11.98 -16.60
CA VAL A 100 -2.70 -12.92 -16.84
C VAL A 100 -1.71 -12.32 -17.81
N ASP A 101 -0.45 -12.71 -17.71
CA ASP A 101 0.59 -12.34 -18.66
C ASP A 101 0.56 -13.21 -19.94
N ASP A 102 1.55 -13.01 -20.82
CA ASP A 102 1.67 -13.76 -22.08
C ASP A 102 1.94 -15.25 -21.88
N ASN A 103 2.47 -15.64 -20.72
CA ASN A 103 2.72 -17.03 -20.31
C ASN A 103 1.53 -17.65 -19.57
N LEU A 104 0.38 -16.96 -19.50
CA LEU A 104 -0.81 -17.34 -18.73
C LEU A 104 -0.59 -17.40 -17.21
N GLU A 105 0.39 -16.65 -16.70
CA GLU A 105 0.64 -16.55 -15.27
C GLU A 105 -0.11 -15.36 -14.66
N ALA A 106 -0.74 -15.59 -13.50
CA ALA A 106 -1.41 -14.56 -12.71
C ALA A 106 -0.63 -14.30 -11.42
N HIS A 107 -0.15 -13.08 -11.24
CA HIS A 107 0.49 -12.66 -9.99
C HIS A 107 -0.53 -11.96 -9.09
N LEU A 108 -0.92 -12.65 -8.01
CA LEU A 108 -1.92 -12.19 -7.07
C LEU A 108 -1.26 -11.65 -5.79
N SER A 109 -1.79 -10.56 -5.23
CA SER A 109 -1.38 -10.09 -3.90
C SER A 109 -1.92 -11.04 -2.81
N ALA A 110 -1.31 -11.03 -1.62
CA ALA A 110 -1.77 -11.84 -0.49
C ALA A 110 -3.26 -11.59 -0.15
N GLN A 111 -3.74 -10.37 -0.32
CA GLN A 111 -5.15 -10.01 -0.13
C GLN A 111 -6.05 -10.60 -1.23
N ALA A 112 -5.61 -10.56 -2.49
CA ALA A 112 -6.36 -11.16 -3.60
C ALA A 112 -6.45 -12.69 -3.47
N VAL A 113 -5.38 -13.34 -2.99
CA VAL A 113 -5.40 -14.77 -2.69
C VAL A 113 -6.40 -15.10 -1.57
N ARG A 114 -6.43 -14.30 -0.49
CA ARG A 114 -7.44 -14.47 0.58
C ARG A 114 -8.87 -14.31 0.05
N MET A 115 -9.11 -13.31 -0.79
CA MET A 115 -10.44 -13.09 -1.38
C MET A 115 -10.89 -14.27 -2.26
N LEU A 116 -9.98 -14.87 -3.03
CA LEU A 116 -10.28 -16.05 -3.87
C LEU A 116 -10.49 -17.33 -3.06
N THR A 117 -9.78 -17.49 -1.95
CA THR A 117 -9.81 -18.72 -1.13
C THR A 117 -10.91 -18.72 -0.08
N GLN A 118 -11.46 -17.55 0.24
CA GLN A 118 -12.58 -17.38 1.18
C GLN A 118 -13.93 -17.18 0.49
N LEU A 119 -14.02 -17.41 -0.82
CA LEU A 119 -15.33 -17.48 -1.49
C LEU A 119 -16.14 -18.59 -0.82
N ASP A 120 -17.27 -18.20 -0.22
CA ASP A 120 -18.28 -19.11 0.30
C ASP A 120 -18.58 -20.17 -0.78
N PRO A 121 -18.56 -21.48 -0.48
CA PRO A 121 -18.82 -22.53 -1.48
C PRO A 121 -20.21 -22.41 -2.14
N ASP A 122 -21.13 -21.66 -1.56
CA ASP A 122 -22.42 -21.34 -2.16
C ASP A 122 -22.31 -20.24 -3.24
N CYS A 123 -22.92 -20.45 -4.42
CA CYS A 123 -22.97 -19.42 -5.47
C CYS A 123 -23.64 -18.14 -4.89
N PRO A 124 -22.97 -16.97 -4.91
CA PRO A 124 -23.48 -15.73 -4.31
C PRO A 124 -24.65 -15.11 -5.10
N HIS A 125 -25.06 -15.73 -6.21
CA HIS A 125 -26.11 -15.27 -7.11
C HIS A 125 -27.45 -16.00 -6.90
N ARG A 126 -27.75 -16.43 -5.66
CA ARG A 126 -29.08 -16.93 -5.31
C ARG A 126 -30.12 -15.81 -5.32
#